data_AF-A0A3A9GPT6-F1
#
_entry.id   AF-A0A3A9GPT6-F1
#
_cell.length_a   1.000
_cell.length_b   1.000
_cell.length_c   1.000
_cell.angle_alpha   90.00
_cell.angle_beta   90.00
_cell.angle_gamma   90.00
#
_symmetry.space_group_name_H-M   'P 1'
#
loop_
_entity.id
_entity.type
_entity.pdbx_description
1 polymer ?
#
loop_
_entity_poly.entity_id
_entity_poly.type
_entity_poly.pdbx_seq_one_letter_code
_entity_poly.pdbx_strand_id
1 'polypeptide(L)' 'MGCVSTITYDKFPKQKDENYKFPELAVGSRVAVCYHYDTSKKHLGTVVRDDLEEPYETIIKLDNGRYLRGTECQFSYI' A
#
# COMPACT_ATOMS: atom_id res chain seq x y z
N MET A 1 -0.46 3.70 22.92
CA MET A 1 -1.46 3.94 21.85
C MET A 1 -0.97 5.13 21.03
N GLY A 2 -0.87 4.99 19.71
CA GLY A 2 -0.58 6.10 18.81
C GLY A 2 -1.87 6.66 18.22
N CYS A 3 -1.93 7.97 17.99
CA CYS A 3 -3.06 8.64 17.37
C CYS A 3 -2.56 9.38 16.12
N VAL A 4 -3.20 9.16 14.98
CA VAL A 4 -2.95 9.93 13.75
C VAL A 4 -3.94 11.08 13.74
N SER A 5 -3.45 12.31 13.90
CA SER A 5 -4.27 13.52 14.02
C SER A 5 -5.08 13.85 12.77
N THR A 6 -4.69 13.32 11.61
CA THR A 6 -5.35 13.57 10.31
C THR A 6 -6.54 12.66 10.03
N ILE A 7 -6.81 11.67 10.89
CA ILE A 7 -7.90 10.70 10.72
C ILE A 7 -8.94 10.90 11.84
N THR A 8 -10.20 11.12 11.44
CA THR A 8 -11.35 11.21 12.34
C THR A 8 -12.42 10.20 11.94
N TYR A 9 -13.59 10.24 12.57
CA TYR A 9 -14.72 9.38 12.22
C TYR A 9 -15.17 9.53 10.76
N ASP A 10 -15.11 10.75 10.25
CA ASP A 10 -15.63 11.20 8.95
C ASP A 10 -14.55 11.66 7.98
N LYS A 11 -13.31 11.83 8.46
CA LYS A 11 -12.17 12.27 7.64
C LYS A 11 -11.13 11.18 7.54
N PHE A 12 -10.83 10.79 6.31
CA PHE A 12 -9.78 9.84 5.97
C PHE A 12 -8.88 10.46 4.88
N PRO A 13 -7.60 10.05 4.82
CA PRO A 13 -6.70 10.50 3.76
C PRO A 13 -7.24 10.08 2.41
N LYS A 14 -7.10 10.96 1.41
CA LYS A 14 -7.40 10.58 0.03
C LYS A 14 -6.50 9.41 -0.40
N GLN A 15 -7.09 8.37 -0.99
CA GLN A 15 -6.32 7.24 -1.54
C GLN A 15 -6.12 7.38 -3.05
N LYS A 16 -5.10 6.70 -3.59
CA LYS A 16 -4.97 6.51 -5.04
C LYS A 16 -6.13 5.66 -5.54
N ASP A 17 -7.03 6.31 -6.28
CA ASP A 17 -8.16 5.67 -6.95
C ASP A 17 -7.93 5.61 -8.47
N GLU A 18 -8.93 5.14 -9.20
CA GLU A 18 -8.93 5.07 -10.67
C GLU A 18 -8.77 6.44 -11.37
N ASN A 19 -8.96 7.55 -10.65
CA ASN A 19 -8.77 8.90 -11.17
C ASN A 19 -7.37 9.46 -10.88
N TYR A 20 -6.50 8.66 -10.25
CA TYR A 20 -5.11 9.04 -10.04
C TYR A 20 -4.37 9.17 -11.38
N LYS A 21 -3.33 10.01 -11.42
CA LYS A 21 -2.52 10.29 -12.63
C LYS A 21 -2.05 9.02 -13.35
N PHE A 22 -1.83 7.94 -12.59
CA PHE A 22 -1.47 6.62 -13.06
C PHE A 22 -2.47 5.61 -12.48
N PRO A 23 -3.60 5.35 -13.17
CA PRO A 23 -4.68 4.50 -12.65
C PRO A 23 -4.22 3.05 -12.40
N GLU A 24 -3.20 2.57 -13.11
CA GLU A 24 -2.53 1.30 -12.89
C GLU A 24 -1.77 1.19 -11.56
N LEU A 25 -1.60 2.32 -10.84
CA LEU A 25 -0.99 2.38 -9.51
C LEU A 25 -2.02 2.61 -8.39
N ALA A 26 -3.32 2.47 -8.70
CA ALA A 26 -4.39 2.67 -7.74
C ALA A 26 -4.49 1.53 -6.71
N VAL A 27 -5.24 1.76 -5.64
CA VAL A 27 -5.66 0.68 -4.73
C VAL A 27 -6.40 -0.40 -5.53
N GLY A 28 -6.11 -1.67 -5.22
CA GLY A 28 -6.54 -2.83 -5.99
C GLY A 28 -5.48 -3.35 -6.98
N SER A 29 -4.44 -2.57 -7.26
CA SER A 29 -3.38 -2.96 -8.19
C SER A 29 -2.51 -4.08 -7.64
N ARG A 30 -1.96 -4.87 -8.57
CA ARG A 30 -1.15 -6.05 -8.26
C ARG A 30 0.31 -5.68 -8.11
N VAL A 31 0.97 -6.26 -7.10
CA VAL A 31 2.37 -5.98 -6.80
C VAL A 31 3.17 -7.24 -6.51
N ALA A 32 4.46 -7.19 -6.83
CA ALA A 32 5.45 -8.13 -6.35
C ALA A 32 6.25 -7.50 -5.21
N VAL A 33 6.30 -8.17 -4.08
CA VAL A 33 6.94 -7.71 -2.83
C VAL A 33 8.21 -8.49 -2.58
N CYS A 34 9.30 -7.80 -2.27
CA CYS A 34 10.54 -8.37 -1.74
C CYS A 34 10.96 -7.70 -0.43
N TYR A 35 11.98 -8.27 0.22
CA TYR A 35 12.46 -7.82 1.52
C TYR A 35 13.96 -7.63 1.47
N HIS A 36 14.46 -6.62 2.18
CA HIS A 36 15.88 -6.28 2.21
C HIS A 36 16.50 -6.15 0.81
N TYR A 37 15.71 -5.70 -0.17
CA TYR A 37 16.08 -5.62 -1.60
C TYR A 37 16.48 -6.97 -2.25
N ASP A 38 16.23 -8.12 -1.62
CA ASP A 38 16.45 -9.43 -2.22
C ASP A 38 15.39 -9.74 -3.28
N THR A 39 15.70 -9.45 -4.54
CA THR A 39 14.78 -9.64 -5.66
C THR A 39 14.68 -11.09 -6.14
N SER A 40 15.46 -12.03 -5.58
CA SER A 40 15.40 -13.45 -5.95
C SER A 40 14.15 -14.16 -5.41
N LYS A 41 13.53 -13.60 -4.37
CA LYS A 41 12.32 -14.14 -3.73
C LYS A 41 11.26 -13.05 -3.65
N LYS A 42 10.10 -13.33 -4.24
CA LYS A 42 8.99 -12.39 -4.26
C LYS A 42 7.71 -13.05 -3.78
N HIS A 43 6.93 -12.31 -2.99
CA HIS A 43 5.52 -12.63 -2.76
C HIS A 43 4.66 -11.76 -3.66
N LEU A 44 3.55 -12.31 -4.14
CA LEU A 44 2.54 -11.51 -4.81
C LEU A 44 1.54 -10.99 -3.78
N GLY A 45 1.00 -9.81 -4.07
CA GLY A 45 0.02 -9.15 -3.23
C GLY A 45 -0.76 -8.08 -3.99
N THR A 46 -1.71 -7.50 -3.29
CA THR A 46 -2.57 -6.44 -3.79
C THR A 46 -2.50 -5.25 -2.84
N VAL A 47 -2.32 -4.05 -3.38
CA VAL A 47 -2.37 -2.81 -2.60
C VAL A 47 -3.81 -2.61 -2.13
N VAL A 48 -4.03 -2.52 -0.81
CA VAL A 48 -5.36 -2.35 -0.19
C VAL A 48 -5.54 -0.98 0.47
N ARG A 49 -4.46 -0.20 0.55
CA ARG A 49 -4.46 1.21 0.96
C ARG A 49 -3.22 1.87 0.37
N ASP A 50 -3.37 3.06 -0.18
CA ASP A 50 -2.24 3.90 -0.57
C ASP A 50 -2.64 5.38 -0.48
N ASP A 51 -2.24 6.03 0.61
CA ASP A 51 -2.66 7.38 0.94
C ASP A 51 -1.84 8.43 0.14
N LEU A 52 -2.53 9.45 -0.37
CA LEU A 52 -1.96 10.62 -1.04
C LEU A 52 -1.73 11.82 -0.09
N GLU A 53 -2.17 11.68 1.15
CA GLU A 53 -2.12 12.67 2.20
C GLU A 53 -1.60 12.01 3.48
N GLU A 54 -1.16 12.81 4.46
CA GLU A 54 -0.69 12.29 5.74
C GLU A 54 -1.72 11.32 6.37
N PRO A 55 -1.33 10.08 6.72
CA PRO A 55 0.03 9.63 7.07
C PRO A 55 0.86 9.04 5.92
N TYR A 56 0.41 9.12 4.67
CA TYR A 56 1.09 8.53 3.51
C TYR A 56 1.32 7.02 3.67
N GLU A 57 0.34 6.33 4.26
CA GLU A 57 0.42 4.91 4.54
C GLU A 57 0.08 4.09 3.31
N THR A 58 0.91 3.09 3.02
CA THR A 58 0.62 2.05 2.04
C THR A 58 0.46 0.71 2.76
N ILE A 59 -0.61 -0.02 2.46
CA ILE A 59 -0.83 -1.37 3.00
C ILE A 59 -1.03 -2.34 1.83
N ILE A 60 -0.36 -3.48 1.91
CA ILE A 60 -0.39 -4.55 0.90
C ILE A 60 -0.90 -5.83 1.55
N LYS A 61 -1.92 -6.44 0.95
CA LYS A 61 -2.38 -7.78 1.29
C LYS A 61 -1.66 -8.81 0.43
N LEU A 62 -0.85 -9.66 1.05
CA LEU A 62 -0.21 -10.78 0.37
C LEU A 62 -1.21 -11.91 0.12
N ASP A 63 -0.95 -12.73 -0.90
CA ASP A 63 -1.80 -13.88 -1.24
C ASP A 63 -1.88 -14.95 -0.16
N ASN A 64 -0.84 -15.02 0.66
CA ASN A 64 -0.79 -15.92 1.81
C ASN A 64 -1.62 -15.40 3.02
N GLY A 65 -2.37 -14.31 2.84
CA GLY A 65 -3.29 -13.74 3.83
C GLY A 65 -2.65 -12.74 4.80
N ARG A 66 -1.34 -12.50 4.72
CA ARG A 66 -0.66 -11.51 5.57
C ARG A 66 -0.82 -10.10 5.01
N TYR A 67 -0.67 -9.11 5.90
CA TYR A 67 -0.67 -7.69 5.55
C TYR A 67 0.68 -7.09 5.88
N LEU A 68 1.16 -6.21 5.01
CA LEU A 68 2.40 -5.46 5.20
C LEU A 68 2.15 -3.98 5.03
N ARG A 69 2.90 -3.18 5.76
CA ARG A 69 3.08 -1.75 5.50
C ARG A 69 4.12 -1.56 4.39
N GLY A 70 3.99 -0.49 3.62
CA GLY A 70 4.97 -0.10 2.60
C GLY A 70 6.37 0.13 3.19
N THR A 71 6.47 0.45 4.49
CA THR A 71 7.74 0.62 5.19
C THR A 71 8.41 -0.69 5.61
N GLU A 72 7.74 -1.83 5.49
CA GLU A 72 8.26 -3.15 5.91
C GLU A 72 8.85 -3.94 4.73
N CYS A 73 8.74 -3.43 3.50
CA CYS A 73 9.12 -4.14 2.29
C CYS A 73 9.53 -3.20 1.14
N GLN A 74 9.95 -3.78 0.03
CA GLN A 74 10.03 -3.10 -1.26
C GLN A 74 9.06 -3.79 -2.20
N PHE A 75 8.41 -3.04 -3.08
CA PHE A 75 7.47 -3.62 -4.02
C PHE A 75 7.51 -2.92 -5.38
N SER A 76 7.06 -3.64 -6.40
CA SER A 76 6.87 -3.13 -7.76
C SER A 76 5.50 -3.54 -8.29
N TYR A 77 4.83 -2.64 -9.00
CA TYR A 77 3.60 -2.94 -9.73
C TYR A 77 3.87 -3.94 -10.87
N ILE A 78 2.85 -4.72 -11.23
CA ILE A 78 2.87 -5.76 -12.28
C ILE A 78 1.89 -5.40 -13.39
#